data_AF-A0A495QVA4-F1
#
_entry.id   AF-A0A495QVA4-F1
#
_cell.length_a   1.000
_cell.length_b   1.000
_cell.length_c   1.000
_cell.angle_alpha   90.00
_cell.angle_beta   90.00
_cell.angle_gamma   90.00
#
_symmetry.space_group_name_H-M   'P 1'
#
loop_
_entity.id
_entity.type
_entity.pdbx_description
1 polymer ?
#
loop_
_entity_poly.entity_id
_entity_poly.type
_entity_poly.pdbx_seq_one_letter_code
_entity_poly.pdbx_strand_id
1 'polypeptide(L)'
;MDTTALIDYLHGDEAIAEYLEHNEPLPLFVPTVALHEVFASAGRLRGRDGVEEARDDLDWVKPLELSADGAAEAALVRAELRESENKIGSMDTSERSKIVRLSDSPENRS
;
A
#
# COMPACT_ATOMS: atom_id res chain seq x y z
N MET A 1 1.52 4.40 7.36
CA MET A 1 2.15 4.81 6.08
C MET A 1 3.05 3.69 5.59
N ASP A 2 3.25 3.58 4.29
CA ASP A 2 4.17 2.61 3.68
C ASP A 2 5.49 3.27 3.29
N THR A 3 6.45 2.46 2.81
CA THR A 3 7.81 2.90 2.45
C THR A 3 7.80 4.02 1.42
N THR A 4 6.92 3.94 0.42
CA THR A 4 6.80 4.92 -0.66
C THR A 4 6.42 6.29 -0.11
N ALA A 5 5.39 6.36 0.73
CA ALA A 5 4.96 7.61 1.35
C ALA A 5 6.05 8.26 2.24
N LEU A 6 6.89 7.44 2.90
CA LEU A 6 8.03 7.95 3.67
C LEU A 6 9.14 8.51 2.77
N ILE A 7 9.41 7.84 1.65
CA ILE A 7 10.41 8.30 0.68
C ILE A 7 9.96 9.61 0.03
N ASP A 8 8.68 9.72 -0.35
CA ASP A 8 8.11 10.94 -0.94
C ASP A 8 8.22 12.12 0.05
N TYR A 9 7.97 11.87 1.34
CA TYR A 9 8.17 12.87 2.39
C TYR A 9 9.63 13.32 2.51
N LEU A 10 10.58 12.38 2.56
CA LEU A 10 12.01 12.69 2.65
C LEU A 10 12.54 13.42 1.41
N HIS A 11 11.90 13.24 0.26
CA HIS A 11 12.21 14.00 -0.96
C HIS A 11 11.53 15.37 -1.04
N GLY A 12 10.72 15.73 -0.04
CA GLY A 12 10.04 17.02 0.03
C GLY A 12 8.83 17.14 -0.91
N ASP A 13 8.13 16.04 -1.17
CA ASP A 13 6.88 16.09 -1.94
C ASP A 13 5.81 16.93 -1.21
N GLU A 14 5.23 17.90 -1.92
CA GLU A 14 4.30 18.87 -1.36
C GLU A 14 2.95 18.24 -1.00
N ALA A 15 2.51 17.21 -1.72
CA ALA A 15 1.23 16.56 -1.48
C ALA A 15 1.22 15.75 -0.18
N ILE A 16 2.35 15.11 0.17
CA ILE A 16 2.46 14.42 1.45
C ILE A 16 2.62 15.41 2.59
N ALA A 17 3.34 16.52 2.39
CA ALA A 17 3.45 17.59 3.38
C ALA A 17 2.07 18.19 3.71
N GLU A 18 1.27 18.55 2.70
CA GLU A 18 -0.09 19.05 2.88
C GLU A 18 -1.00 18.03 3.59
N TYR A 19 -0.85 16.74 3.25
CA TYR A 19 -1.58 15.67 3.94
C TYR A 19 -1.22 15.61 5.42
N LEU A 20 0.06 15.72 5.78
CA LEU A 20 0.51 15.70 7.18
C LEU A 20 -0.04 16.90 7.96
N GLU A 21 0.04 18.11 7.39
CA GLU A 21 -0.48 19.33 8.02
C GLU A 21 -1.99 19.24 8.31
N HIS A 22 -2.77 18.65 7.41
CA HIS A 22 -4.22 18.51 7.58
C HIS A 22 -4.62 17.41 8.58
N ASN A 23 -3.72 16.48 8.92
CA ASN A 23 -4.01 15.32 9.75
C ASN A 23 -3.33 15.34 11.13
N GLU A 24 -2.60 16.40 11.48
CA GLU A 24 -2.22 16.65 12.88
C GLU A 24 -3.50 16.87 13.71
N PRO A 25 -3.78 16.06 14.75
CA PRO A 25 -2.78 15.42 15.62
C PRO A 25 -2.86 13.88 15.64
N LEU A 26 -3.33 13.22 14.57
CA LEU A 26 -3.43 11.77 14.59
C LEU A 26 -2.03 11.13 14.62
N PRO A 27 -1.76 10.18 15.54
CA PRO A 27 -0.51 9.46 15.52
C PRO A 27 -0.40 8.67 14.21
N LEU A 28 0.58 9.02 13.39
CA LEU A 28 0.82 8.36 12.13
C LEU A 28 1.70 7.13 12.36
N PHE A 29 1.07 5.99 12.21
CA PHE A 29 1.69 4.69 12.45
C PHE A 29 2.38 4.15 11.21
N VAL A 30 3.56 3.56 11.40
CA VAL A 30 4.39 3.01 10.31
C VAL A 30 4.86 1.60 10.69
N PRO A 31 4.64 0.58 9.85
CA PRO A 31 5.21 -0.75 10.08
C PRO A 31 6.73 -0.71 10.20
N THR A 32 7.30 -1.40 11.18
CA THR A 32 8.76 -1.46 11.37
C THR A 32 9.51 -1.93 10.13
N VAL A 33 8.87 -2.75 9.27
CA VAL A 33 9.44 -3.19 7.99
C VAL A 33 9.63 -2.03 7.02
N ALA A 34 8.70 -1.07 6.96
CA ALA A 34 8.84 0.10 6.09
C ALA A 34 9.98 1.02 6.57
N LEU A 35 10.11 1.22 7.88
CA LEU A 35 11.25 1.94 8.47
C LEU A 35 12.58 1.23 8.16
N HIS A 36 12.61 -0.10 8.24
CA HIS A 36 13.80 -0.88 7.90
C HIS A 36 14.23 -0.65 6.44
N GLU A 37 13.30 -0.63 5.49
CA GLU A 37 13.61 -0.38 4.07
C GLU A 37 14.20 1.01 3.83
N VAL A 38 13.64 2.04 4.47
CA VAL A 38 14.16 3.42 4.41
C VAL A 38 15.57 3.49 5.00
N PHE A 39 15.77 2.95 6.22
CA PHE A 39 17.07 2.98 6.89
C PHE A 39 18.13 2.14 6.16
N ALA A 40 17.76 0.98 5.63
CA ALA A 40 18.67 0.16 4.83
C ALA A 40 19.12 0.89 3.57
N SER A 41 18.20 1.59 2.90
CA SER A 41 18.50 2.41 1.72
C SER A 41 19.40 3.59 2.07
N ALA A 42 19.09 4.31 3.16
CA ALA A 42 19.92 5.42 3.65
C ALA A 42 21.33 4.97 4.03
N GLY A 43 21.44 3.84 4.74
CA GLY A 43 22.72 3.22 5.11
C GLY A 43 23.54 2.79 3.89
N ARG A 44 22.88 2.27 2.85
CA ARG A 44 23.54 1.91 1.59
C ARG A 44 24.10 3.13 0.85
N LEU A 45 23.39 4.25 0.85
CA LEU A 45 23.75 5.44 0.08
C LEU A 45 24.74 6.35 0.82
N ARG A 46 24.56 6.52 2.13
CA ARG A 46 25.23 7.56 2.95
C ARG A 46 25.89 6.99 4.21
N GLY A 47 25.90 5.67 4.39
CA GLY A 47 26.50 5.04 5.56
C GLY A 47 25.75 5.35 6.86
N ARG A 48 26.48 5.35 7.98
CA ARG A 48 25.91 5.56 9.33
C ARG A 48 25.17 6.89 9.45
N ASP A 49 25.77 7.96 8.95
CA ASP A 49 25.22 9.31 9.06
C ASP A 49 23.87 9.43 8.35
N GLY A 50 23.70 8.77 7.20
CA GLY A 50 22.42 8.73 6.50
C GLY A 50 21.31 8.01 7.26
N VAL A 51 21.65 7.01 8.07
CA VAL A 51 20.67 6.31 8.93
C VAL A 51 20.26 7.21 10.10
N GLU A 52 21.21 7.95 10.68
CA GLU A 52 20.94 8.88 11.78
C GLU A 52 20.06 10.04 11.29
N GLU A 53 20.40 10.65 10.14
CA GLU A 53 19.60 11.70 9.51
C GLU A 53 18.15 11.23 9.22
N ALA A 54 17.99 10.08 8.54
CA ALA A 54 16.66 9.55 8.23
C ALA A 54 15.85 9.17 9.47
N ARG A 55 16.51 8.87 10.59
CA ARG A 55 15.84 8.59 11.86
C ARG A 55 15.34 9.86 12.52
N ASP A 56 16.14 10.92 12.48
CA ASP A 56 15.77 12.23 13.02
C ASP A 56 14.63 12.85 12.19
N ASP A 57 14.69 12.75 10.86
CA ASP A 57 13.64 13.23 9.95
C ASP A 57 12.30 12.48 10.10
N LEU A 58 12.31 11.28 10.68
CA LEU A 58 11.14 10.43 10.88
C LEU A 58 10.78 10.26 12.37
N ASP A 59 11.25 11.15 13.26
CA ASP A 59 10.96 11.06 14.70
C ASP A 59 9.47 11.25 15.05
N TRP A 60 8.71 11.87 14.15
CA TRP A 60 7.28 12.14 14.26
C TRP A 60 6.39 10.92 14.05
N VAL A 61 6.90 9.84 13.43
CA VAL A 61 6.10 8.62 13.21
C VAL A 61 6.14 7.68 14.43
N LYS A 62 5.05 6.94 14.63
CA LYS A 62 5.00 5.87 15.63
C LYS A 62 5.24 4.50 14.98
N PRO A 63 6.32 3.79 15.30
CA PRO A 63 6.54 2.44 14.80
C PRO A 63 5.44 1.48 15.28
N LEU A 64 4.90 0.69 14.37
CA LEU A 64 4.13 -0.50 14.70
C LEU A 64 5.10 -1.68 14.82
N GLU A 65 5.07 -2.32 15.98
CA GLU A 65 5.87 -3.50 16.25
C GLU A 65 5.50 -4.64 15.29
N LEU A 66 6.52 -5.37 14.85
CA LEU A 66 6.33 -6.61 14.12
C LEU A 66 5.97 -7.72 15.12
N SER A 67 4.74 -8.21 15.07
CA SER A 67 4.25 -9.28 15.94
C SER A 67 3.74 -10.47 15.15
N ALA A 68 3.75 -11.65 15.77
CA ALA A 68 3.20 -12.86 15.17
C ALA A 68 1.70 -12.72 14.89
N ASP A 69 0.96 -12.09 15.81
CA ASP A 69 -0.48 -11.84 15.65
C ASP A 69 -0.74 -10.85 14.50
N GLY A 70 0.04 -9.77 14.40
CA GLY A 70 -0.07 -8.83 13.28
C GLY A 70 0.23 -9.48 11.92
N ALA A 71 1.20 -10.39 11.87
CA ALA A 71 1.49 -11.17 10.67
C ALA A 71 0.35 -12.15 10.31
N ALA A 72 -0.25 -12.79 11.31
CA ALA A 72 -1.39 -13.69 11.11
C ALA A 72 -2.62 -12.93 10.58
N GLU A 73 -2.97 -11.79 11.18
CA GLU A 73 -4.07 -10.94 10.71
C GLU A 73 -3.84 -10.43 9.28
N ALA A 74 -2.62 -9.98 8.96
CA ALA A 74 -2.28 -9.57 7.60
C ALA A 74 -2.44 -10.70 6.58
N ALA A 75 -2.12 -11.94 6.97
CA ALA A 75 -2.30 -13.10 6.11
C ALA A 75 -3.78 -13.42 5.87
N LEU A 76 -4.63 -13.28 6.90
CA LEU A 76 -6.08 -13.46 6.79
C LEU A 76 -6.70 -12.42 5.86
N VAL A 77 -6.40 -11.13 6.05
CA VAL A 77 -6.87 -10.04 5.17
C VAL A 77 -6.45 -10.29 3.73
N ARG A 78 -5.21 -10.74 3.49
CA ARG A 78 -4.73 -11.06 2.13
C ARG A 78 -5.49 -12.23 1.51
N ALA A 79 -5.84 -13.25 2.30
CA ALA A 79 -6.64 -14.37 1.82
C ALA A 79 -8.05 -13.91 1.41
N GLU A 80 -8.71 -13.10 2.24
CA GLU A 80 -10.03 -12.53 1.95
C GLU A 80 -10.04 -11.67 0.68
N LEU A 81 -9.04 -10.79 0.53
CA LEU A 81 -8.90 -9.96 -0.67
C LEU A 81 -8.77 -10.82 -1.94
N ARG A 82 -7.92 -11.85 -1.92
CA ARG A 82 -7.76 -12.76 -3.06
C ARG A 82 -9.05 -13.53 -3.39
N GLU A 83 -9.83 -13.92 -2.39
CA GLU A 83 -11.14 -14.53 -2.62
C GLU A 83 -12.12 -13.55 -3.27
N SER A 84 -12.11 -12.28 -2.85
CA SER A 84 -12.93 -11.24 -3.46
C SER A 84 -12.52 -10.93 -4.91
N GLU A 85 -11.22 -10.86 -5.21
CA GLU A 85 -10.69 -10.68 -6.56
C GLU A 85 -11.11 -11.83 -7.48
N ASN A 86 -11.05 -13.07 -6.99
CA ASN A 86 -11.53 -14.24 -7.72
C ASN A 86 -13.04 -14.18 -7.99
N LYS A 87 -13.84 -13.67 -7.04
CA LYS A 87 -15.29 -13.47 -7.22
C LYS A 87 -15.58 -12.37 -8.25
N ILE A 88 -14.87 -11.25 -8.21
CA ILE A 88 -15.00 -10.15 -9.19
C ILE A 88 -14.62 -10.66 -10.59
N GLY A 89 -13.48 -11.31 -10.73
CA GLY A 89 -13.04 -11.88 -12.01
C GLY A 89 -14.01 -12.93 -12.57
N SER A 90 -14.57 -13.79 -11.72
CA SER A 90 -15.60 -14.76 -12.11
C SER A 90 -16.89 -14.08 -12.57
N MET A 91 -17.31 -13.00 -11.92
CA MET A 91 -18.52 -12.25 -12.31
C MET A 91 -18.32 -11.52 -13.64
N ASP A 92 -17.15 -10.93 -13.87
CA ASP A 92 -16.79 -10.25 -15.13
C ASP A 92 -16.74 -11.22 -16.33
N THR A 93 -16.24 -12.44 -16.13
CA THR A 93 -16.30 -13.48 -17.18
C THR A 93 -17.73 -13.91 -17.51
N SER A 94 -18.66 -13.89 -16.55
CA SER A 94 -20.04 -14.28 -16.77
C SER A 94 -20.85 -13.23 -17.54
N GLU A 95 -20.60 -11.94 -17.30
CA GLU A 95 -21.23 -10.82 -18.02
C GLU A 95 -20.73 -10.73 -19.47
N ARG A 96 -19.41 -10.88 -19.70
CA ARG A 96 -18.85 -10.95 -21.06
C ARG A 96 -19.40 -12.14 -21.86
N SER A 97 -19.66 -13.27 -21.21
CA SER A 97 -20.22 -14.46 -21.87
C SER A 97 -21.68 -14.27 -22.30
N LYS A 98 -22.48 -13.48 -21.56
CA LYS A 98 -23.86 -13.14 -21.95
C LYS A 98 -23.91 -12.17 -23.14
N ILE A 99 -23.01 -11.19 -23.20
CA ILE A 99 -22.95 -10.22 -24.29
C ILE A 99 -22.60 -10.89 -25.63
N VAL A 100 -21.67 -11.84 -25.64
CA VAL A 100 -21.30 -12.60 -26.86
C VAL A 100 -22.45 -13.46 -27.37
N ARG A 101 -23.28 -14.02 -26.49
CA ARG A 101 -24.44 -14.83 -26.92
C ARG A 101 -25.60 -14.00 -27.49
N LEU A 102 -25.75 -12.74 -27.10
CA LEU A 102 -26.79 -11.86 -27.62
C LEU A 102 -26.45 -11.29 -29.01
N SER A 103 -25.17 -11.21 -29.38
CA SER A 103 -24.72 -10.78 -30.72
C SER A 103 -24.74 -11.87 -31.79
N ASP A 104 -24.87 -13.14 -31.40
CA ASP A 104 -24.96 -14.31 -32.31
C ASP A 104 -26.39 -14.85 -32.48
N SER A 105 -27.40 -14.12 -31.99
CA SER A 105 -28.79 -14.50 -32.22
C SER A 105 -29.19 -14.22 -33.67
N PRO A 106 -29.73 -15.20 -34.43
CA PRO A 106 -30.04 -15.06 -35.85
C PRO A 106 -31.15 -14.04 -36.15
N GLU A 107 -31.81 -13.49 -35.14
CA GLU A 107 -32.89 -12.50 -35.29
C GLU A 107 -32.41 -11.05 -35.50
N ASN A 108 -31.11 -10.76 -35.37
CA ASN A 108 -30.58 -9.38 -35.52
C ASN A 108 -29.72 -9.18 -36.79
N ARG A 109 -29.82 -10.11 -37.76
CA ARG A 109 -29.30 -9.94 -39.12
C ARG A 109 -30.46 -9.75 -40.08
N SER A 110 -30.97 -8.52 -40.18
CA SER A 110 -31.79 -8.06 -41.30
C SER A 110 -31.47 -6.60 -41.59
#